data_AF-A0A965M990-F1
#
_entry.id   AF-A0A965M990-F1
#
_cell.length_a   1.000
_cell.length_b   1.000
_cell.length_c   1.000
_cell.angle_alpha   90.00
_cell.angle_beta   90.00
_cell.angle_gamma   90.00
#
_symmetry.space_group_name_H-M   'P 1'
#
loop_
_entity.id
_entity.type
_entity.pdbx_description
1 polymer ?
#
loop_
_entity_poly.entity_id
_entity_poly.type
_entity_poly.pdbx_seq_one_letter_code
_entity_poly.pdbx_strand_id
1 'polypeptide(L)'
;MKIRKIQYLTLMAITSLSFADSSPDVSAKDTKKMVQNNFVETAQKGIKLSGYVDAGYSYNFTGSTSQGSQVNSRFLGDSTQKGDFNLYAVKIALEKALTSENKAQAGFRTDVMIGEDAQYLINRGQPYNAGTGVNGNSNTQANSNALFLEQAYVNIRAPVGNGWDFKVGKFVTILGYEVIERPANMNITYGQLWQNAFPLTYVGVLSSYRFDDYLDAKLGVVNGSNSDNNTTVNGNSDGVAVLAALNVTAPGGNANWSNNFQYSSALENNTSYQNSGEPTSSAPVNNFGSPANGYAVVYNSWGNWAP
;
A
#
# COMPACT_ATOMS: atom_id res chain seq x y z
N MET A 1 -2.64 -9.83 58.31
CA MET A 1 -2.28 -10.52 57.05
C MET A 1 -2.28 -9.47 55.93
N LYS A 2 -1.09 -8.99 55.53
CA LYS A 2 -0.91 -7.99 54.45
C LYS A 2 -0.83 -8.72 53.12
N ILE A 3 -1.77 -8.48 52.21
CA ILE A 3 -1.72 -9.00 50.84
C ILE A 3 -1.19 -7.88 49.93
N ARG A 4 -0.03 -8.12 49.32
CA ARG A 4 0.66 -7.23 48.39
C ARG A 4 -0.11 -7.19 47.06
N LYS A 5 -0.32 -5.98 46.51
CA LYS A 5 -0.80 -5.79 45.13
C LYS A 5 0.30 -6.27 44.15
N ILE A 6 -0.05 -7.19 43.27
CA ILE A 6 0.74 -7.61 42.13
C ILE A 6 0.43 -6.61 41.00
N GLN A 7 1.42 -5.85 40.56
CA GLN A 7 1.34 -5.03 39.35
C GLN A 7 1.51 -5.97 38.15
N TYR A 8 0.49 -6.03 37.27
CA TYR A 8 0.61 -6.66 35.96
C TYR A 8 1.10 -5.61 34.97
N LEU A 9 2.27 -5.86 34.40
CA LEU A 9 2.88 -5.11 33.31
C LEU A 9 2.26 -5.61 31.99
N THR A 10 1.41 -4.80 31.36
CA THR A 10 0.83 -5.13 30.05
C THR A 10 1.86 -4.87 28.96
N LEU A 11 2.18 -5.90 28.18
CA LEU A 11 3.15 -5.89 27.10
C LEU A 11 2.52 -5.26 25.85
N MET A 12 2.86 -4.01 25.54
CA MET A 12 2.62 -3.42 24.21
C MET A 12 3.60 -4.03 23.22
N ALA A 13 3.10 -4.52 22.08
CA ALA A 13 3.94 -4.92 20.94
C ALA A 13 4.55 -3.67 20.30
N ILE A 14 5.72 -3.28 20.80
CA ILE A 14 6.65 -2.38 20.14
C ILE A 14 7.44 -3.26 19.17
N THR A 15 7.36 -3.00 17.87
CA THR A 15 8.36 -3.53 16.94
C THR A 15 9.70 -2.85 17.28
N SER A 16 10.53 -3.55 18.05
CA SER A 16 11.91 -3.20 18.31
C SER A 16 12.74 -3.49 17.06
N LEU A 17 13.30 -2.44 16.44
CA LEU A 17 14.59 -2.59 15.76
C LEU A 17 15.65 -2.60 16.86
N SER A 18 16.41 -3.69 16.92
CA SER A 18 17.42 -3.95 17.93
C SER A 18 18.46 -2.83 18.00
N PHE A 19 18.68 -2.33 19.22
CA PHE A 19 19.95 -1.71 19.59
C PHE A 19 20.96 -2.83 19.81
N ALA A 20 22.11 -2.77 19.11
CA ALA A 20 23.31 -3.45 19.55
C ALA A 20 24.05 -2.51 20.53
N ASP A 21 24.22 -2.97 21.76
CA ASP A 21 24.78 -2.24 22.90
C ASP A 21 26.30 -2.47 23.04
N SER A 22 27.00 -1.34 23.20
CA SER A 22 28.27 -1.02 23.88
C SER A 22 29.51 -1.95 24.01
N SER A 23 30.65 -1.36 23.56
CA SER A 23 32.02 -1.26 24.16
C SER A 23 33.01 -2.44 24.12
N PRO A 24 34.36 -2.22 24.05
CA PRO A 24 35.13 -1.10 24.64
C PRO A 24 36.08 -0.31 23.71
N ASP A 25 36.47 0.88 24.19
CA ASP A 25 37.55 1.72 23.67
C ASP A 25 38.85 0.92 23.45
N VAL A 26 39.30 0.84 22.19
CA VAL A 26 40.69 0.49 21.86
C VAL A 26 41.18 1.44 20.76
N SER A 27 41.99 2.40 21.19
CA SER A 27 43.09 3.07 20.47
C SER A 27 42.86 3.42 18.99
N ALA A 28 42.43 4.66 18.76
CA ALA A 28 42.59 5.35 17.50
C ALA A 28 44.07 5.50 17.11
N LYS A 29 44.50 4.76 16.09
CA LYS A 29 45.49 5.16 15.07
C LYS A 29 45.53 4.08 13.97
N ASP A 30 45.50 4.54 12.71
CA ASP A 30 45.90 3.78 11.51
C ASP A 30 44.88 2.92 10.72
N THR A 31 43.64 3.38 10.55
CA THR A 31 42.75 2.90 9.46
C THR A 31 42.16 4.00 8.56
N LYS A 32 42.62 5.25 8.70
CA LYS A 32 42.18 6.38 7.85
C LYS A 32 42.71 6.38 6.41
N LYS A 33 43.36 5.30 5.96
CA LYS A 33 43.71 5.07 4.56
C LYS A 33 43.34 3.62 4.23
N MET A 34 42.68 3.42 3.10
CA MET A 34 42.20 2.13 2.55
C MET A 34 40.78 1.74 2.99
N VAL A 35 39.76 2.46 2.50
CA VAL A 35 38.72 1.98 1.57
C VAL A 35 37.91 3.21 1.16
N GLN A 36 38.47 3.97 0.21
CA GLN A 36 37.75 4.97 -0.55
C GLN A 36 37.39 4.27 -1.86
N ASN A 37 36.17 3.73 -1.96
CA ASN A 37 35.34 3.60 -3.16
C ASN A 37 34.30 2.49 -2.99
N ASN A 38 33.06 2.86 -3.34
CA ASN A 38 31.86 2.03 -3.50
C ASN A 38 31.11 1.62 -2.23
N PHE A 39 30.54 2.58 -1.50
CA PHE A 39 29.15 2.51 -1.02
C PHE A 39 28.63 3.95 -0.84
N VAL A 40 27.40 4.17 -1.28
CA VAL A 40 26.70 5.47 -1.23
C VAL A 40 26.40 5.80 0.24
N GLU A 41 27.32 6.50 0.92
CA GLU A 41 26.93 7.33 2.05
C GLU A 41 26.29 8.60 1.50
N THR A 42 24.95 8.64 1.50
CA THR A 42 24.22 9.89 1.38
C THR A 42 22.95 9.83 2.22
N ALA A 43 23.09 9.45 3.50
CA ALA A 43 22.08 9.83 4.48
C ALA A 43 22.18 11.35 4.70
N GLN A 44 21.67 12.12 3.74
CA GLN A 44 21.42 13.55 3.94
C GLN A 44 20.50 13.67 5.16
N LYS A 45 20.82 14.58 6.10
CA LYS A 45 20.09 14.70 7.38
C LYS A 45 18.58 14.83 7.12
N GLY A 46 17.81 13.80 7.50
CA GLY A 46 16.36 13.75 7.33
C GLY A 46 15.84 12.88 6.17
N ILE A 47 16.70 12.29 5.34
CA ILE A 47 16.32 11.26 4.36
C ILE A 47 16.54 9.88 4.97
N LYS A 48 15.53 9.01 4.88
CA LYS A 48 15.53 7.63 5.37
C LYS A 48 15.39 6.67 4.20
N LEU A 49 16.23 5.64 4.19
CA LEU A 49 16.08 4.46 3.34
C LEU A 49 15.54 3.33 4.21
N SER A 50 14.45 2.71 3.79
CA SER A 50 13.83 1.57 4.47
C SER A 50 13.32 0.56 3.43
N GLY A 51 12.81 -0.59 3.90
CA GLY A 51 12.37 -1.63 3.01
C GLY A 51 12.15 -2.96 3.72
N TYR A 52 11.73 -3.96 2.96
CA TYR A 52 11.62 -5.34 3.44
C TYR A 52 11.87 -6.33 2.30
N VAL A 53 12.17 -7.58 2.66
CA VAL A 53 12.16 -8.73 1.76
C VAL A 53 11.15 -9.73 2.31
N ASP A 54 10.24 -10.18 1.47
CA ASP A 54 9.24 -11.19 1.75
C ASP A 54 9.40 -12.33 0.74
N ALA A 55 9.69 -13.51 1.26
CA ALA A 55 9.84 -14.74 0.51
C ALA A 55 9.27 -15.89 1.35
N GLY A 56 8.65 -16.86 0.69
CA GLY A 56 8.01 -17.95 1.40
C GLY A 56 7.76 -19.16 0.52
N TYR A 57 7.29 -20.23 1.17
CA TYR A 57 6.84 -21.43 0.49
C TYR A 57 5.35 -21.60 0.73
N SER A 58 4.59 -21.72 -0.34
CA SER A 58 3.15 -22.00 -0.29
C SER A 58 2.92 -23.39 -0.87
N TYR A 59 2.01 -24.19 -0.29
CA TYR A 59 1.65 -25.50 -0.83
C TYR A 59 0.14 -25.72 -0.77
N ASN A 60 -0.43 -26.18 -1.89
CA ASN A 60 -1.83 -26.54 -1.96
C ASN A 60 -2.01 -28.05 -1.86
N PHE A 61 -2.74 -28.49 -0.84
CA PHE A 61 -3.01 -29.90 -0.55
C PHE A 61 -4.07 -30.53 -1.47
N THR A 62 -4.80 -29.75 -2.27
CA THR A 62 -5.77 -30.28 -3.25
C THR A 62 -5.04 -30.71 -4.53
N GLY A 63 -4.55 -31.96 -4.56
CA GLY A 63 -3.66 -32.46 -5.60
C GLY A 63 -4.28 -32.86 -6.97
N SER A 64 -3.37 -32.97 -7.93
CA SER A 64 -3.37 -33.78 -9.18
C SER A 64 -4.05 -33.32 -10.47
N THR A 65 -4.83 -32.24 -10.54
CA THR A 65 -5.36 -31.76 -11.85
C THR A 65 -4.91 -30.35 -12.17
N SER A 66 -4.42 -30.15 -13.40
CA SER A 66 -3.73 -28.93 -13.87
C SER A 66 -4.57 -27.65 -13.75
N GLN A 67 -5.89 -27.75 -13.62
CA GLN A 67 -6.79 -26.60 -13.45
C GLN A 67 -7.64 -26.65 -12.16
N GLY A 68 -7.72 -27.80 -11.45
CA GLY A 68 -8.52 -27.95 -10.22
C GLY A 68 -7.71 -27.81 -8.92
N SER A 69 -6.39 -27.78 -9.01
CA SER A 69 -5.45 -27.69 -7.88
C SER A 69 -4.97 -26.26 -7.58
N GLN A 70 -5.74 -25.25 -7.96
CA GLN A 70 -5.50 -23.86 -7.58
C GLN A 70 -6.44 -23.48 -6.44
N VAL A 71 -5.92 -22.84 -5.39
CA VAL A 71 -6.80 -22.09 -4.50
C VAL A 71 -7.34 -20.95 -5.36
N ASN A 72 -8.66 -20.80 -5.42
CA ASN A 72 -9.29 -19.67 -6.09
C ASN A 72 -8.98 -18.41 -5.28
N SER A 73 -7.75 -17.93 -5.41
CA SER A 73 -7.32 -16.62 -4.98
C SER A 73 -7.28 -15.72 -6.19
N ARG A 74 -7.68 -14.48 -5.98
CA ARG A 74 -7.69 -13.44 -7.00
C ARG A 74 -6.34 -12.72 -7.09
N PHE A 75 -5.42 -13.01 -6.17
CA PHE A 75 -4.03 -12.53 -6.17
C PHE A 75 -3.06 -13.65 -6.62
N LEU A 76 -2.23 -13.39 -7.63
CA LEU A 76 -1.38 -14.40 -8.31
C LEU A 76 -0.51 -15.21 -7.33
N GLY A 77 0.21 -14.53 -6.43
CA GLY A 77 1.10 -15.17 -5.44
C GLY A 77 0.40 -16.06 -4.41
N ASP A 78 -0.93 -15.96 -4.30
CA ASP A 78 -1.73 -16.73 -3.33
C ASP A 78 -2.32 -18.01 -3.96
N SER A 79 -2.16 -18.17 -5.28
CA SER A 79 -2.70 -19.28 -6.06
C SER A 79 -1.60 -20.28 -6.44
N THR A 80 -1.06 -20.99 -5.45
CA THR A 80 -0.03 -22.02 -5.71
C THR A 80 -0.65 -23.34 -6.18
N GLN A 81 -0.14 -23.88 -7.29
CA GLN A 81 -0.37 -25.26 -7.69
C GLN A 81 0.81 -26.13 -7.22
N LYS A 82 0.53 -27.16 -6.41
CA LYS A 82 1.49 -28.21 -6.00
C LYS A 82 2.75 -27.76 -5.24
N GLY A 83 2.77 -26.53 -4.71
CA GLY A 83 3.95 -26.04 -3.99
C GLY A 83 4.76 -25.05 -4.80
N ASP A 84 5.14 -23.93 -4.19
CA ASP A 84 6.03 -22.96 -4.83
C ASP A 84 6.86 -22.18 -3.82
N PHE A 85 8.11 -21.91 -4.19
CA PHE A 85 8.98 -20.97 -3.48
C PHE A 85 8.86 -19.61 -4.16
N ASN A 86 8.27 -18.67 -3.44
CA ASN A 86 7.92 -17.38 -3.99
C ASN A 86 8.85 -16.30 -3.43
N LEU A 87 9.33 -15.42 -4.30
CA LEU A 87 9.82 -14.11 -3.89
C LEU A 87 8.67 -13.12 -4.04
N TYR A 88 7.88 -12.98 -2.98
CA TYR A 88 6.69 -12.13 -2.99
C TYR A 88 7.07 -10.67 -3.26
N ALA A 89 7.97 -10.11 -2.46
CA ALA A 89 8.38 -8.72 -2.61
C ALA A 89 9.76 -8.41 -2.00
N VAL A 90 10.56 -7.66 -2.74
CA VAL A 90 11.64 -6.82 -2.25
C VAL A 90 11.14 -5.39 -2.38
N LYS A 91 10.86 -4.74 -1.27
CA LYS A 91 10.41 -3.34 -1.25
C LYS A 91 11.52 -2.44 -0.75
N ILE A 92 11.73 -1.32 -1.44
CA ILE A 92 12.64 -0.25 -1.03
C ILE A 92 11.85 1.06 -1.01
N ALA A 93 11.99 1.81 0.08
CA ALA A 93 11.36 3.12 0.28
C ALA A 93 12.43 4.16 0.61
N LEU A 94 12.36 5.31 -0.05
CA LEU A 94 13.17 6.50 0.24
C LEU A 94 12.24 7.63 0.65
N GLU A 95 12.45 8.19 1.84
CA GLU A 95 11.54 9.16 2.42
C GLU A 95 12.29 10.33 3.07
N LYS A 96 11.80 11.54 2.82
CA LYS A 96 12.03 12.70 3.67
C LYS A 96 10.69 13.09 4.29
N ALA A 97 10.47 12.71 5.54
CA ALA A 97 9.23 13.02 6.25
C ALA A 97 9.16 14.50 6.66
N LEU A 98 7.93 15.01 6.83
CA LEU A 98 7.71 16.28 7.50
C LEU A 98 7.96 16.11 9.01
N THR A 99 8.48 17.15 9.66
CA THR A 99 8.55 17.19 11.13
C THR A 99 7.20 17.58 11.73
N SER A 100 7.02 17.42 13.03
CA SER A 100 5.82 17.91 13.74
C SER A 100 5.73 19.43 13.83
N GLU A 101 6.79 20.16 13.46
CA GLU A 101 6.80 21.62 13.51
C GLU A 101 5.81 22.22 12.51
N ASN A 102 5.02 23.18 12.98
CA ASN A 102 4.11 23.94 12.13
C ASN A 102 4.84 25.10 11.43
N LYS A 103 5.68 24.76 10.46
CA LYS A 103 6.36 25.71 9.58
C LYS A 103 6.21 25.28 8.13
N ALA A 104 6.48 26.17 7.19
CA ALA A 104 6.56 25.81 5.79
C ALA A 104 7.69 24.77 5.61
N GLN A 105 7.33 23.59 5.13
CA GLN A 105 8.28 22.50 4.92
C GLN A 105 7.81 21.58 3.79
N ALA A 106 8.77 20.89 3.19
CA ALA A 106 8.53 19.93 2.14
C ALA A 106 9.32 18.64 2.37
N GLY A 107 8.65 17.55 2.02
CA GLY A 107 9.14 16.18 2.09
C GLY A 107 8.76 15.41 0.84
N PHE A 108 9.23 14.18 0.72
CA PHE A 108 8.88 13.30 -0.39
C PHE A 108 8.90 11.85 0.08
N ARG A 109 8.26 10.99 -0.69
CA ARG A 109 8.39 9.54 -0.53
C ARG A 109 8.30 8.84 -1.87
N THR A 110 9.17 7.86 -2.07
CA THR A 110 9.16 6.97 -3.23
C THR A 110 9.35 5.53 -2.76
N ASP A 111 8.44 4.65 -3.18
CA ASP A 111 8.45 3.24 -2.84
C ASP A 111 8.45 2.40 -4.12
N VAL A 112 9.41 1.49 -4.24
CA VAL A 112 9.54 0.55 -5.35
C VAL A 112 9.47 -0.87 -4.81
N MET A 113 8.71 -1.72 -5.48
CA MET A 113 8.56 -3.14 -5.18
C MET A 113 9.03 -3.98 -6.37
N ILE A 114 9.82 -5.02 -6.09
CA ILE A 114 10.25 -6.03 -7.06
C ILE A 114 9.81 -7.40 -6.55
N GLY A 115 9.24 -8.24 -7.40
CA GLY A 115 8.80 -9.57 -7.00
C GLY A 115 7.49 -9.98 -7.65
N GLU A 116 6.97 -11.14 -7.26
CA GLU A 116 5.76 -11.70 -7.83
C GLU A 116 4.52 -10.87 -7.50
N ASP A 117 4.49 -10.24 -6.31
CA ASP A 117 3.41 -9.32 -5.94
C ASP A 117 3.41 -8.08 -6.86
N ALA A 118 4.59 -7.61 -7.27
CA ALA A 118 4.70 -6.45 -8.16
C ALA A 118 4.04 -6.71 -9.51
N GLN A 119 4.15 -7.93 -10.06
CA GLN A 119 3.49 -8.30 -11.31
C GLN A 119 1.98 -8.10 -11.24
N TYR A 120 1.38 -8.51 -10.12
CA TYR A 120 -0.05 -8.35 -9.90
C TYR A 120 -0.46 -6.88 -9.77
N LEU A 121 0.33 -6.10 -9.02
CA LEU A 121 0.03 -4.71 -8.69
C LEU A 121 0.14 -3.76 -9.90
N ILE A 122 0.94 -4.09 -10.91
CA ILE A 122 1.08 -3.30 -12.15
C ILE A 122 -0.27 -3.21 -12.89
N ASN A 123 -0.97 -4.34 -13.05
CA ASN A 123 -2.21 -4.44 -13.82
C ASN A 123 -3.28 -5.17 -13.01
N ARG A 124 -3.86 -4.46 -12.03
CA ARG A 124 -4.98 -4.99 -11.25
C ARG A 124 -6.17 -5.28 -12.17
N GLY A 125 -6.74 -6.47 -12.04
CA GLY A 125 -7.92 -6.89 -12.80
C GLY A 125 -7.56 -7.81 -13.96
N GLN A 126 -6.55 -7.51 -14.78
CA GLN A 126 -6.26 -8.34 -15.95
C GLN A 126 -5.79 -9.75 -15.55
N PRO A 127 -6.50 -10.83 -15.96
CA PRO A 127 -5.93 -12.17 -15.85
C PRO A 127 -4.67 -12.21 -16.71
N TYR A 128 -3.57 -12.74 -16.19
CA TYR A 128 -2.30 -12.84 -16.92
C TYR A 128 -2.35 -13.80 -18.13
N ASN A 129 -3.55 -14.20 -18.55
CA ASN A 129 -3.87 -15.27 -19.49
C ASN A 129 -4.78 -14.84 -20.66
N ALA A 130 -4.68 -13.60 -21.13
CA ALA A 130 -5.23 -13.24 -22.44
C ALA A 130 -4.44 -13.95 -23.58
N GLY A 131 -4.69 -15.25 -23.79
CA GLY A 131 -4.19 -16.01 -24.94
C GLY A 131 -3.62 -17.42 -24.71
N THR A 132 -3.55 -17.93 -23.47
CA THR A 132 -2.89 -19.23 -23.17
C THR A 132 -3.86 -20.39 -22.88
N GLY A 133 -5.16 -20.15 -22.83
CA GLY A 133 -6.18 -21.17 -22.53
C GLY A 133 -6.24 -21.61 -21.06
N VAL A 134 -5.52 -20.93 -20.16
CA VAL A 134 -5.61 -21.12 -18.71
C VAL A 134 -6.57 -20.07 -18.13
N ASN A 135 -7.72 -20.51 -17.62
CA ASN A 135 -8.64 -19.60 -16.93
C ASN A 135 -8.11 -19.29 -15.52
N GLY A 136 -7.64 -18.06 -15.31
CA GLY A 136 -7.34 -17.53 -13.97
C GLY A 136 -5.89 -17.16 -13.72
N ASN A 137 -5.65 -16.59 -12.54
CA ASN A 137 -4.32 -16.24 -12.04
C ASN A 137 -3.62 -17.53 -11.58
N SER A 138 -2.45 -17.85 -12.15
CA SER A 138 -1.68 -19.07 -11.85
C SER A 138 -0.26 -18.71 -11.42
N ASN A 139 0.24 -19.35 -10.35
CA ASN A 139 1.63 -19.17 -9.90
C ASN A 139 2.68 -19.60 -10.95
N THR A 140 2.34 -20.49 -11.89
CA THR A 140 3.25 -20.89 -12.99
C THR A 140 3.67 -19.74 -13.91
N GLN A 141 3.07 -18.56 -13.73
CA GLN A 141 3.34 -17.35 -14.50
C GLN A 141 3.85 -16.21 -13.62
N ALA A 142 4.13 -16.49 -12.35
CA ALA A 142 4.71 -15.53 -11.44
C ALA A 142 6.12 -15.15 -11.93
N ASN A 143 6.40 -13.85 -11.92
CA ASN A 143 7.61 -13.24 -12.41
C ASN A 143 8.23 -12.42 -11.29
N SER A 144 9.19 -13.03 -10.60
CA SER A 144 9.92 -12.37 -9.51
C SER A 144 10.79 -11.18 -9.97
N ASN A 145 10.90 -10.92 -11.28
CA ASN A 145 11.59 -9.75 -11.83
C ASN A 145 10.65 -8.57 -12.13
N ALA A 146 9.33 -8.70 -11.89
CA ALA A 146 8.41 -7.59 -12.10
C ALA A 146 8.73 -6.43 -11.15
N LEU A 147 8.57 -5.19 -11.63
CA LEU A 147 8.84 -3.97 -10.87
C LEU A 147 7.59 -3.09 -10.85
N PHE A 148 7.18 -2.69 -9.65
CA PHE A 148 6.04 -1.83 -9.42
C PHE A 148 6.47 -0.57 -8.66
N LEU A 149 6.19 0.60 -9.24
CA LEU A 149 6.29 1.87 -8.53
C LEU A 149 5.02 2.04 -7.69
N GLU A 150 5.09 1.76 -6.40
CA GLU A 150 3.92 1.77 -5.53
C GLU A 150 3.42 3.20 -5.26
N GLN A 151 4.33 4.08 -4.85
CA GLN A 151 4.05 5.48 -4.59
C GLN A 151 5.26 6.35 -4.88
N ALA A 152 5.01 7.58 -5.33
CA ALA A 152 5.98 8.61 -5.60
C ALA A 152 5.29 9.97 -5.49
N TYR A 153 5.50 10.67 -4.38
CA TYR A 153 4.83 11.93 -4.11
C TYR A 153 5.69 12.92 -3.33
N VAL A 154 5.27 14.17 -3.36
CA VAL A 154 5.79 15.26 -2.51
C VAL A 154 4.75 15.59 -1.45
N ASN A 155 5.21 15.83 -0.23
CA ASN A 155 4.41 16.39 0.86
C ASN A 155 4.81 17.84 1.09
N ILE A 156 3.84 18.74 1.24
CA ILE A 156 4.06 20.17 1.52
C ILE A 156 3.18 20.56 2.70
N ARG A 157 3.75 21.25 3.69
CA ARG A 157 3.00 21.88 4.78
C ARG A 157 2.86 23.37 4.57
N ALA A 158 1.62 23.86 4.54
CA ALA A 158 1.31 25.27 4.76
C ALA A 158 1.13 25.51 6.27
N PRO A 159 1.83 26.50 6.87
CA PRO A 159 1.80 26.73 8.32
C PRO A 159 0.54 27.48 8.78
N VAL A 160 -0.63 26.96 8.43
CA VAL A 160 -1.94 27.52 8.78
C VAL A 160 -2.56 26.68 9.88
N GLY A 161 -3.04 27.33 10.96
CA GLY A 161 -3.68 26.65 12.08
C GLY A 161 -2.76 25.60 12.72
N ASN A 162 -3.13 24.32 12.65
CA ASN A 162 -2.34 23.20 13.19
C ASN A 162 -1.36 22.59 12.18
N GLY A 163 -1.21 23.20 11.01
CA GLY A 163 -0.42 22.68 9.89
C GLY A 163 -1.31 21.98 8.89
N TRP A 164 -1.40 22.55 7.69
CA TRP A 164 -2.19 22.01 6.59
C TRP A 164 -1.27 21.33 5.58
N ASP A 165 -1.43 20.01 5.46
CA ASP A 165 -0.57 19.18 4.62
C ASP A 165 -1.22 18.85 3.28
N PHE A 166 -0.41 18.85 2.24
CA PHE A 166 -0.79 18.50 0.87
C PHE A 166 0.16 17.42 0.35
N LYS A 167 -0.41 16.30 -0.09
CA LYS A 167 0.28 15.22 -0.78
C LYS A 167 -0.03 15.30 -2.27
N VAL A 168 0.99 15.37 -3.12
CA VAL A 168 0.85 15.52 -4.58
C VAL A 168 1.71 14.49 -5.29
N GLY A 169 1.09 13.66 -6.15
CA GLY A 169 1.79 12.62 -6.92
C GLY A 169 1.02 11.30 -6.95
N LYS A 170 1.74 10.19 -7.12
CA LYS A 170 1.19 8.83 -6.99
C LYS A 170 1.24 8.40 -5.52
N PHE A 171 0.11 8.02 -4.94
CA PHE A 171 0.04 7.62 -3.53
C PHE A 171 -0.92 6.46 -3.29
N VAL A 172 -0.66 5.70 -2.22
CA VAL A 172 -1.53 4.60 -1.79
C VAL A 172 -2.88 5.12 -1.29
N THR A 173 -3.88 4.25 -1.39
CA THR A 173 -5.26 4.57 -1.10
C THR A 173 -5.51 5.03 0.34
N ILE A 174 -6.56 5.84 0.54
CA ILE A 174 -7.09 6.15 1.88
C ILE A 174 -8.09 5.10 2.36
N LEU A 175 -8.50 4.20 1.48
CA LEU A 175 -9.48 3.15 1.74
C LEU A 175 -8.78 1.87 2.22
N GLY A 176 -9.55 0.96 2.80
CA GLY A 176 -9.07 -0.37 3.18
C GLY A 176 -8.46 -0.46 4.58
N TYR A 177 -8.57 -1.66 5.14
CA TYR A 177 -7.87 -2.07 6.36
C TYR A 177 -6.59 -2.84 6.02
N GLU A 178 -6.70 -3.77 5.07
CA GLU A 178 -5.54 -4.45 4.49
C GLU A 178 -4.76 -3.47 3.60
N VAL A 179 -3.42 -3.54 3.66
CA VAL A 179 -2.49 -2.68 2.93
C VAL A 179 -1.73 -3.47 1.86
N ILE A 180 -0.96 -2.80 1.01
CA ILE A 180 -0.20 -3.46 -0.07
C ILE A 180 0.90 -4.36 0.48
N GLU A 181 1.48 -4.04 1.63
CA GLU A 181 2.59 -4.78 2.20
C GLU A 181 2.11 -5.99 3.01
N ARG A 182 2.31 -7.22 2.51
CA ARG A 182 1.96 -8.46 3.23
C ARG A 182 2.42 -8.48 4.69
N PRO A 183 3.68 -8.09 5.04
CA PRO A 183 4.14 -8.16 6.42
C PRO A 183 3.40 -7.22 7.38
N ALA A 184 2.67 -6.23 6.85
CA ALA A 184 1.86 -5.31 7.64
C ALA A 184 0.40 -5.79 7.82
N ASN A 185 0.00 -6.87 7.13
CA ASN A 185 -1.31 -7.47 7.24
C ASN A 185 -1.34 -8.59 8.30
N MET A 186 -2.51 -8.86 8.87
CA MET A 186 -2.68 -9.95 9.84
C MET A 186 -2.51 -11.34 9.23
N ASN A 187 -2.89 -11.49 7.96
CA ASN A 187 -2.75 -12.72 7.19
C ASN A 187 -1.72 -12.51 6.09
N ILE A 188 -1.00 -13.58 5.75
CA ILE A 188 -0.04 -13.55 4.65
C ILE A 188 -0.73 -13.36 3.30
N THR A 189 -1.94 -13.90 3.13
CA THR A 189 -2.76 -13.80 1.91
C THR A 189 -3.77 -12.65 2.00
N TYR A 190 -4.17 -12.11 0.86
CA TYR A 190 -5.11 -10.98 0.82
C TYR A 190 -6.57 -11.43 0.85
N GLY A 191 -7.37 -10.68 1.60
CA GLY A 191 -8.81 -10.85 1.70
C GLY A 191 -9.57 -10.41 0.43
N GLN A 192 -10.82 -10.86 0.34
CA GLN A 192 -11.70 -10.52 -0.78
C GLN A 192 -12.05 -9.03 -0.84
N LEU A 193 -12.05 -8.33 0.31
CA LEU A 193 -12.33 -6.89 0.35
C LEU A 193 -11.18 -6.09 -0.25
N TRP A 194 -9.94 -6.34 0.16
CA TRP A 194 -8.75 -5.72 -0.43
C TRP A 194 -8.73 -5.85 -1.95
N GLN A 195 -9.10 -7.02 -2.42
CA GLN A 195 -9.07 -7.34 -3.82
C GLN A 195 -10.18 -6.66 -4.64
N ASN A 196 -11.39 -6.55 -4.11
CA ASN A 196 -12.59 -6.26 -4.91
C ASN A 196 -13.35 -5.00 -4.49
N ALA A 197 -13.11 -4.45 -3.30
CA ALA A 197 -13.93 -3.39 -2.75
C ALA A 197 -13.37 -1.99 -2.96
N PHE A 198 -12.06 -1.84 -3.17
CA PHE A 198 -11.44 -0.52 -3.29
C PHE A 198 -10.15 -0.50 -4.15
N PRO A 199 -9.79 0.68 -4.69
CA PRO A 199 -8.53 0.87 -5.38
C PRO A 199 -7.34 1.00 -4.43
N LEU A 200 -6.13 0.66 -4.89
CA LEU A 200 -4.91 0.62 -4.06
C LEU A 200 -4.03 1.86 -4.22
N THR A 201 -4.03 2.49 -5.39
CA THR A 201 -3.22 3.68 -5.65
C THR A 201 -3.99 4.72 -6.43
N TYR A 202 -3.60 5.97 -6.28
CA TYR A 202 -4.13 7.12 -7.01
C TYR A 202 -3.00 7.99 -7.54
N VAL A 203 -3.33 8.82 -8.53
CA VAL A 203 -2.50 9.96 -8.93
C VAL A 203 -3.32 11.24 -8.77
N GLY A 204 -2.85 12.17 -7.94
CA GLY A 204 -3.55 13.45 -7.75
C GLY A 204 -3.07 14.25 -6.56
N VAL A 205 -4.01 14.90 -5.88
CA VAL A 205 -3.78 15.74 -4.70
C VAL A 205 -4.64 15.26 -3.54
N LEU A 206 -4.03 15.10 -2.37
CA LEU A 206 -4.72 14.81 -1.11
C LEU A 206 -4.31 15.83 -0.05
N SER A 207 -5.27 16.62 0.39
CA SER A 207 -5.17 17.53 1.52
C SER A 207 -5.46 16.78 2.82
N SER A 208 -4.74 17.09 3.90
CA SER A 208 -4.94 16.54 5.25
C SER A 208 -4.81 17.64 6.29
N TYR A 209 -5.74 17.68 7.25
CA TYR A 209 -5.73 18.65 8.32
C TYR A 209 -6.15 18.02 9.65
N ARG A 210 -5.37 18.30 10.70
CA ARG A 210 -5.67 17.85 12.07
C ARG A 210 -6.32 18.99 12.83
N PHE A 211 -7.59 18.84 13.20
CA PHE A 211 -8.34 19.88 13.90
C PHE A 211 -7.95 19.97 15.37
N ASP A 212 -7.76 18.82 16.00
CA ASP A 212 -7.30 18.68 17.38
C ASP A 212 -6.70 17.27 17.58
N ASP A 213 -6.52 16.84 18.83
CA ASP A 213 -5.98 15.51 19.15
C ASP A 213 -6.97 14.36 18.94
N TYR A 214 -8.24 14.67 18.64
CA TYR A 214 -9.32 13.69 18.49
C TYR A 214 -9.83 13.61 17.06
N LEU A 215 -9.65 14.65 16.23
CA LEU A 215 -10.25 14.74 14.92
C LEU A 215 -9.25 15.20 13.85
N ASP A 216 -9.12 14.41 12.80
CA ASP A 216 -8.47 14.82 11.56
C ASP A 216 -9.30 14.43 10.33
N ALA A 217 -9.14 15.19 9.25
CA ALA A 217 -9.81 14.91 7.99
C ALA A 217 -8.87 15.01 6.80
N LYS A 218 -9.27 14.33 5.72
CA LYS A 218 -8.60 14.36 4.43
C LYS A 218 -9.61 14.63 3.34
N LEU A 219 -9.19 15.39 2.32
CA LEU A 219 -9.96 15.65 1.11
C LEU A 219 -9.04 15.57 -0.09
N GLY A 220 -9.43 14.87 -1.14
CA GLY A 220 -8.58 14.68 -2.30
C GLY A 220 -9.34 14.69 -3.62
N VAL A 221 -8.62 14.98 -4.69
CA VAL A 221 -9.08 14.87 -6.08
C VAL A 221 -8.00 14.14 -6.85
N VAL A 222 -8.39 13.08 -7.57
CA VAL A 222 -7.46 12.17 -8.25
C VAL A 222 -7.95 11.83 -9.65
N ASN A 223 -7.00 11.54 -10.54
CA ASN A 223 -7.24 11.07 -11.90
C ASN A 223 -7.46 9.56 -11.89
N GLY A 224 -8.72 9.14 -11.73
CA GLY A 224 -9.08 7.73 -11.58
C GLY A 224 -8.29 7.00 -10.50
N SER A 225 -8.10 5.70 -10.66
CA SER A 225 -7.26 4.90 -9.77
C SER A 225 -6.51 3.75 -10.44
N ASN A 226 -5.49 3.25 -9.74
CA ASN A 226 -4.58 2.18 -10.14
C ASN A 226 -3.99 2.37 -11.55
N SER A 227 -4.55 1.70 -12.56
CA SER A 227 -4.09 1.72 -13.95
C SER A 227 -4.59 2.93 -14.73
N ASP A 228 -5.66 3.59 -14.25
CA ASP A 228 -6.25 4.77 -14.89
C ASP A 228 -5.18 5.86 -15.04
N ASN A 229 -4.96 6.30 -16.27
CA ASN A 229 -3.85 7.19 -16.62
C ASN A 229 -4.22 8.24 -17.67
N ASN A 230 -5.47 8.24 -18.16
CA ASN A 230 -5.92 9.11 -19.22
C ASN A 230 -6.96 10.11 -18.72
N THR A 231 -6.52 11.36 -18.48
CA THR A 231 -7.42 12.51 -18.29
C THR A 231 -7.64 13.21 -19.62
N THR A 232 -8.87 13.19 -20.14
CA THR A 232 -9.22 13.95 -21.35
C THR A 232 -10.39 14.88 -21.08
N VAL A 233 -10.41 16.02 -21.77
CA VAL A 233 -11.55 16.96 -21.74
C VAL A 233 -12.71 16.51 -22.63
N ASN A 234 -12.50 15.46 -23.41
CA ASN A 234 -13.53 14.83 -24.22
C ASN A 234 -14.12 13.66 -23.41
N GLY A 235 -15.33 13.19 -23.73
CA GLY A 235 -16.03 12.12 -22.97
C GLY A 235 -15.34 10.75 -22.91
N ASN A 236 -14.06 10.65 -23.28
CA ASN A 236 -13.22 9.44 -23.29
C ASN A 236 -12.14 9.46 -22.19
N SER A 237 -12.39 10.16 -21.07
CA SER A 237 -11.50 10.19 -19.90
C SER A 237 -11.74 8.98 -19.01
N ASP A 238 -10.71 8.54 -18.27
CA ASP A 238 -10.81 7.51 -17.22
C ASP A 238 -11.55 8.03 -15.94
N GLY A 239 -12.15 9.24 -16.01
CA GLY A 239 -12.87 9.88 -14.92
C GLY A 239 -11.99 10.58 -13.88
N VAL A 240 -12.67 11.28 -12.98
CA VAL A 240 -12.10 11.93 -11.79
C VAL A 240 -12.76 11.32 -10.56
N ALA A 241 -11.98 11.13 -9.49
CA ALA A 241 -12.49 10.71 -8.19
C ALA A 241 -12.24 11.77 -7.12
N VAL A 242 -13.21 11.90 -6.21
CA VAL A 242 -13.14 12.71 -5.00
C VAL A 242 -13.00 11.79 -3.81
N LEU A 243 -12.03 12.09 -2.95
CA LEU A 243 -11.69 11.33 -1.75
C LEU A 243 -12.04 12.16 -0.52
N ALA A 244 -12.61 11.52 0.50
CA ALA A 244 -12.83 12.12 1.80
C ALA A 244 -12.53 11.12 2.92
N ALA A 245 -11.90 11.59 4.00
CA ALA A 245 -11.73 10.79 5.22
C ALA A 245 -12.02 11.64 6.45
N LEU A 246 -12.60 11.02 7.46
CA LEU A 246 -12.73 11.56 8.80
C LEU A 246 -12.24 10.53 9.80
N ASN A 247 -11.20 10.88 10.55
CA ASN A 247 -10.58 10.01 11.53
C ASN A 247 -10.85 10.56 12.93
N VAL A 248 -11.29 9.67 13.81
CA VAL A 248 -11.63 9.98 15.20
C VAL A 248 -10.71 9.18 16.10
N THR A 249 -10.03 9.85 17.02
CA THR A 249 -9.24 9.23 18.10
C THR A 249 -10.00 9.39 19.41
N ALA A 250 -10.19 8.29 20.14
CA ALA A 250 -10.87 8.34 21.43
C ALA A 250 -10.07 9.18 22.44
N PRO A 251 -10.72 9.91 23.36
CA PRO A 251 -10.02 10.74 24.34
C PRO A 251 -9.00 10.02 25.21
N GLY A 252 -9.20 8.71 25.45
CA GLY A 252 -8.25 7.87 26.17
C GLY A 252 -7.03 7.43 25.35
N GLY A 253 -6.95 7.81 24.06
CA GLY A 253 -5.90 7.39 23.12
C GLY A 253 -5.90 5.89 22.81
N ASN A 254 -6.92 5.17 23.28
CA ASN A 254 -6.98 3.71 23.26
C ASN A 254 -7.85 3.15 22.13
N ALA A 255 -8.45 4.02 21.31
CA ALA A 255 -9.14 3.63 20.09
C ALA A 255 -8.96 4.68 19.00
N ASN A 256 -8.95 4.25 17.74
CA ASN A 256 -9.21 5.11 16.60
C ASN A 256 -10.26 4.50 15.69
N TRP A 257 -10.90 5.37 14.90
CA TRP A 257 -11.87 5.00 13.89
C TRP A 257 -11.69 5.91 12.68
N SER A 258 -11.37 5.31 11.54
CA SER A 258 -11.32 5.94 10.23
C SER A 258 -12.60 5.69 9.43
N ASN A 259 -13.21 6.76 8.91
CA ASN A 259 -14.35 6.71 7.99
C ASN A 259 -13.91 7.30 6.66
N ASN A 260 -13.88 6.50 5.61
CA ASN A 260 -13.34 6.89 4.31
C ASN A 260 -14.40 6.73 3.23
N PHE A 261 -14.40 7.69 2.31
CA PHE A 261 -15.34 7.83 1.23
C PHE A 261 -14.62 8.15 -0.06
N GLN A 262 -15.11 7.53 -1.14
CA GLN A 262 -14.74 7.85 -2.50
C GLN A 262 -15.99 7.93 -3.36
N TYR A 263 -16.02 8.95 -4.20
CA TYR A 263 -16.92 9.02 -5.35
C TYR A 263 -16.08 9.15 -6.61
N SER A 264 -16.35 8.32 -7.60
CA SER A 264 -15.71 8.36 -8.91
C SER A 264 -16.73 8.57 -10.00
N SER A 265 -16.41 9.48 -10.91
CA SER A 265 -17.23 9.78 -12.09
C SER A 265 -17.12 8.75 -13.22
N ALA A 266 -16.26 7.75 -13.04
CA ALA A 266 -16.12 6.55 -13.86
C ALA A 266 -15.95 5.33 -12.96
N LEU A 267 -16.02 4.13 -13.53
CA LEU A 267 -15.65 2.88 -12.85
C LEU A 267 -14.12 2.79 -12.71
N GLU A 268 -13.64 2.23 -11.61
CA GLU A 268 -12.20 2.07 -11.36
C GLU A 268 -11.54 1.06 -12.33
N ASN A 269 -10.25 1.26 -12.62
CA ASN A 269 -9.42 0.38 -13.47
C ASN A 269 -9.86 0.35 -14.95
N ASN A 270 -10.51 1.41 -15.41
CA ASN A 270 -10.94 1.56 -16.79
C ASN A 270 -9.91 2.34 -17.61
N THR A 271 -8.79 1.68 -17.95
CA THR A 271 -7.92 2.23 -18.99
C THR A 271 -8.59 2.05 -20.34
N SER A 272 -8.86 3.15 -21.05
CA SER A 272 -9.43 3.23 -22.41
C SER A 272 -8.79 2.36 -23.52
N TYR A 273 -7.88 1.46 -23.20
CA TYR A 273 -7.35 0.41 -24.06
C TYR A 273 -7.64 -0.96 -23.44
N GLN A 274 -8.75 -1.62 -23.78
CA GLN A 274 -8.87 -3.09 -23.99
C GLN A 274 -10.29 -3.48 -24.47
N ASN A 275 -10.34 -4.55 -25.26
CA ASN A 275 -11.46 -5.03 -26.08
C ASN A 275 -12.78 -5.27 -25.34
N SER A 276 -13.86 -5.00 -26.05
CA SER A 276 -15.29 -5.11 -25.67
C SER A 276 -15.82 -6.55 -25.50
N GLY A 277 -15.09 -7.44 -24.80
CA GLY A 277 -15.44 -8.86 -24.73
C GLY A 277 -15.33 -9.54 -23.36
N GLU A 278 -14.84 -8.84 -22.33
CA GLU A 278 -14.62 -9.44 -21.01
C GLU A 278 -15.85 -9.31 -20.10
N PRO A 279 -16.10 -10.29 -19.20
CA PRO A 279 -17.28 -10.31 -18.35
C PRO A 279 -17.33 -9.12 -17.38
N THR A 280 -18.51 -8.51 -17.26
CA THR A 280 -18.79 -7.45 -16.28
C THR A 280 -18.69 -8.00 -14.86
N SER A 281 -17.96 -7.33 -13.97
CA SER A 281 -17.90 -7.70 -12.56
C SER A 281 -18.83 -6.84 -11.72
N SER A 282 -19.50 -7.45 -10.76
CA SER A 282 -20.29 -6.72 -9.76
C SER A 282 -19.41 -6.01 -8.71
N ALA A 283 -18.10 -6.23 -8.74
CA ALA A 283 -17.16 -5.60 -7.82
C ALA A 283 -16.72 -4.21 -8.32
N PRO A 284 -16.68 -3.19 -7.43
CA PRO A 284 -16.41 -1.80 -7.81
C PRO A 284 -15.04 -1.59 -8.49
N VAL A 285 -14.06 -2.47 -8.25
CA VAL A 285 -12.69 -2.35 -8.83
C VAL A 285 -12.28 -3.50 -9.73
N ASN A 286 -13.22 -4.35 -10.16
CA ASN A 286 -12.88 -5.50 -11.02
C ASN A 286 -13.63 -5.46 -12.35
N ASN A 287 -13.94 -4.25 -12.85
CA ASN A 287 -14.70 -4.09 -14.08
C ASN A 287 -13.80 -4.10 -15.31
N PHE A 288 -14.10 -5.02 -16.22
CA PHE A 288 -13.40 -5.19 -17.48
C PHE A 288 -14.21 -4.53 -18.61
N GLY A 289 -13.55 -3.67 -19.40
CA GLY A 289 -13.94 -3.40 -20.78
C GLY A 289 -15.30 -2.74 -21.05
N SER A 290 -15.95 -2.13 -20.05
CA SER A 290 -17.15 -1.32 -20.31
C SER A 290 -16.77 0.14 -20.59
N PRO A 291 -17.38 0.83 -21.57
CA PRO A 291 -17.14 2.25 -21.79
C PRO A 291 -17.36 3.05 -20.49
N ALA A 292 -16.67 4.18 -20.36
CA ALA A 292 -16.59 5.10 -19.21
C ALA A 292 -17.94 5.59 -18.61
N ASN A 293 -19.07 5.05 -19.06
CA ASN A 293 -20.41 5.35 -18.59
C ASN A 293 -20.71 4.58 -17.30
N GLY A 294 -20.32 5.14 -16.16
CA GLY A 294 -20.66 4.62 -14.84
C GLY A 294 -20.11 5.51 -13.73
N TYR A 295 -20.52 5.28 -12.49
CA TYR A 295 -19.92 5.91 -11.32
C TYR A 295 -19.65 4.85 -10.26
N ALA A 296 -18.64 5.06 -9.42
CA ALA A 296 -18.36 4.21 -8.29
C ALA A 296 -18.50 5.03 -6.99
N VAL A 297 -19.09 4.40 -5.96
CA VAL A 297 -19.11 4.92 -4.61
C VAL A 297 -18.54 3.87 -3.70
N VAL A 298 -17.51 4.22 -2.94
CA VAL A 298 -16.93 3.35 -1.93
C VAL A 298 -16.99 4.06 -0.59
N TYR A 299 -17.58 3.40 0.39
CA TYR A 299 -17.50 3.79 1.79
C TYR A 299 -16.88 2.63 2.55
N ASN A 300 -15.84 2.90 3.33
CA ASN A 300 -15.31 1.93 4.26
C ASN A 300 -14.97 2.58 5.60
N SER A 301 -15.30 1.87 6.66
CA SER A 301 -14.97 2.26 8.03
C SER A 301 -14.18 1.16 8.71
N TRP A 302 -13.13 1.52 9.42
CA TRP A 302 -12.30 0.60 10.17
C TRP A 302 -11.62 1.35 11.31
N GLY A 303 -11.10 0.59 12.28
CA GLY A 303 -10.45 1.16 13.44
C GLY A 303 -9.82 0.07 14.28
N ASN A 304 -9.06 0.47 15.28
CA ASN A 304 -8.56 -0.44 16.30
C ASN A 304 -8.92 0.08 17.69
N TRP A 305 -8.99 -0.85 18.63
CA TRP A 305 -9.17 -0.57 20.03
C TRP A 305 -8.22 -1.46 20.84
N ALA A 306 -7.54 -0.85 21.79
CA ALA A 306 -6.68 -1.53 22.76
C ALA A 306 -7.27 -1.28 24.17
N PRO A 307 -7.72 -2.34 24.88
CA PRO A 307 -8.22 -2.22 26.25
C PRO A 307 -7.17 -1.73 27.25
#